data_AF-F3GM15-F1
#
_entry.id   AF-F3GM15-F1
#
_cell.length_a   1.000
_cell.length_b   1.000
_cell.length_c   1.000
_cell.angle_alpha   90.00
_cell.angle_beta   90.00
_cell.angle_gamma   90.00
#
_symmetry.space_group_name_H-M   'P 1'
#
loop_
_entity.id
_entity.type
_entity.pdbx_description
1 polymer ?
#
loop_
_entity_poly.entity_id
_entity_poly.type
_entity_poly.pdbx_seq_one_letter_code
_entity_poly.pdbx_strand_id
1 'polypeptide(L)' 'PIGVCGLITPWNWPLYQITAKVAPAIAAGCTVVLKPSELSPLSALLFAQLVHDAGLPPGVFNLVNGSGPEVGGAMAAHP' A
#
# COMPACT_ATOMS: atom_id res chain seq x y z
N PRO A 1 9.30 10.45 10.66
CA PRO A 1 8.95 9.06 10.27
C PRO A 1 8.65 8.15 11.48
N ILE A 2 7.54 7.41 11.41
CA ILE A 2 7.17 6.41 12.43
C ILE A 2 7.79 5.03 12.20
N GLY A 3 8.42 4.82 11.04
CA GLY A 3 8.94 3.52 10.60
C GLY A 3 8.18 2.99 9.38
N VAL A 4 7.80 1.71 9.43
CA VAL A 4 7.08 1.01 8.37
C VAL A 4 5.56 1.16 8.57
N CYS A 5 4.85 1.60 7.54
CA CYS A 5 3.39 1.77 7.56
C CYS A 5 2.70 0.62 6.80
N GLY A 6 1.91 -0.19 7.50
CA GLY A 6 0.96 -1.11 6.88
C GLY A 6 -0.33 -0.39 6.45
N LEU A 7 -0.65 -0.40 5.16
CA LEU A 7 -1.80 0.33 4.61
C LEU A 7 -2.79 -0.65 3.97
N ILE A 8 -3.98 -0.81 4.56
CA ILE A 8 -5.06 -1.64 4.02
C ILE A 8 -6.13 -0.72 3.40
N THR A 9 -6.51 -0.95 2.14
CA THR A 9 -7.48 -0.09 1.41
C THR A 9 -8.74 -0.83 0.95
N PRO A 10 -9.92 -0.16 0.95
CA PRO A 10 -11.18 -0.73 0.48
C PRO A 10 -11.31 -0.66 -1.05
N TRP A 11 -12.37 -1.26 -1.58
CA TRP A 11 -12.56 -1.44 -3.03
C TRP A 11 -13.22 -0.27 -3.78
N ASN A 12 -13.92 0.63 -3.07
CA ASN A 12 -14.88 1.57 -3.66
C ASN A 12 -14.24 2.77 -4.38
N TRP A 13 -13.02 3.15 -4.00
CA TRP A 13 -12.26 4.22 -4.64
C TRP A 13 -10.80 3.80 -4.77
N PRO A 14 -10.51 2.77 -5.59
CA PRO A 14 -9.32 1.95 -5.44
C PRO A 14 -8.02 2.73 -5.65
N LEU A 15 -7.99 3.69 -6.58
CA LEU A 15 -6.81 4.54 -6.77
C LEU A 15 -6.72 5.66 -5.72
N TYR A 16 -7.81 6.38 -5.47
CA TYR A 16 -7.81 7.49 -4.51
C TYR A 16 -7.48 7.06 -3.08
N GLN A 17 -8.03 5.93 -2.61
CA GLN A 17 -7.74 5.40 -1.27
C GLN A 17 -6.26 5.02 -1.10
N ILE A 18 -5.64 4.52 -2.17
CA ILE A 18 -4.21 4.22 -2.20
C ILE A 18 -3.41 5.51 -2.10
N THR A 19 -3.62 6.45 -3.02
CA THR A 19 -2.83 7.69 -3.08
C THR A 19 -3.00 8.55 -1.83
N ALA A 20 -4.22 8.64 -1.28
CA ALA A 20 -4.52 9.39 -0.07
C ALA A 20 -3.81 8.85 1.18
N LYS A 21 -3.35 7.60 1.18
CA LYS A 21 -2.58 7.01 2.29
C LYS A 21 -1.09 6.92 1.99
N VAL A 22 -0.71 6.48 0.79
CA VAL A 22 0.69 6.26 0.40
C VAL A 22 1.45 7.59 0.31
N ALA A 23 0.88 8.60 -0.34
CA ALA A 23 1.55 9.88 -0.54
C ALA A 23 1.94 10.57 0.78
N PRO A 24 1.04 10.76 1.76
CA PRO A 24 1.44 11.35 3.03
C PRO A 24 2.39 10.47 3.86
N ALA A 25 2.28 9.14 3.78
CA ALA A 25 3.22 8.24 4.48
C ALA A 25 4.66 8.41 3.97
N ILE A 26 4.83 8.41 2.65
CA ILE A 26 6.14 8.62 2.02
C ILE A 26 6.65 10.04 2.29
N ALA A 27 5.79 11.05 2.19
CA ALA A 27 6.17 12.44 2.48
C ALA A 27 6.63 12.64 3.94
N ALA A 28 6.07 11.89 4.90
CA ALA A 28 6.51 11.87 6.29
C ALA A 28 7.82 11.08 6.54
N GLY A 29 8.40 10.50 5.49
CA GLY A 29 9.62 9.70 5.51
C GLY A 29 9.42 8.24 5.92
N CYS A 30 8.19 7.71 5.89
CA CYS A 30 7.93 6.31 6.20
C CYS A 30 8.11 5.41 4.96
N THR A 31 8.42 4.14 5.19
CA THR A 31 8.26 3.09 4.17
C THR A 31 6.86 2.49 4.26
N VAL A 32 6.39 1.88 3.18
CA VAL A 32 5.00 1.43 3.05
C VAL A 32 4.93 -0.03 2.63
N VAL A 33 4.02 -0.76 3.27
CA VAL A 33 3.49 -2.04 2.80
C VAL A 33 2.00 -1.86 2.52
N LEU A 34 1.63 -1.80 1.25
CA LEU A 34 0.25 -1.62 0.79
C LEU A 34 -0.41 -2.98 0.55
N LYS A 35 -1.60 -3.16 1.14
CA LYS A 35 -2.54 -4.23 0.82
C LYS A 35 -3.83 -3.64 0.23
N PRO A 36 -4.07 -3.77 -1.08
CA PRO A 36 -5.31 -3.32 -1.68
C PRO A 36 -6.45 -4.32 -1.44
N SER A 37 -7.69 -3.90 -1.72
CA SER A 37 -8.79 -4.84 -1.79
C SER A 37 -8.57 -5.88 -2.89
N GLU A 38 -8.81 -7.15 -2.57
CA GLU A 38 -8.86 -8.28 -3.49
C GLU A 38 -9.98 -8.14 -4.54
N LEU A 39 -10.98 -7.30 -4.28
CA LEU A 39 -12.09 -7.04 -5.20
C LEU A 39 -11.74 -6.01 -6.29
N SER A 40 -10.69 -5.20 -6.11
CA SER A 40 -10.24 -4.22 -7.09
C SER A 40 -8.71 -4.02 -7.11
N PRO A 41 -7.94 -5.10 -7.35
CA PRO A 41 -6.49 -5.09 -7.17
C PRO A 41 -5.73 -4.41 -8.32
N LEU A 42 -6.32 -4.32 -9.51
CA LEU A 42 -5.61 -3.88 -10.71
C LEU A 42 -5.10 -2.44 -10.62
N SER A 43 -5.85 -1.53 -9.98
CA SER A 43 -5.38 -0.15 -9.76
C SER A 43 -4.12 -0.09 -8.89
N ALA A 44 -3.99 -1.00 -7.92
CA ALA A 44 -2.81 -1.07 -7.07
C ALA A 44 -1.59 -1.63 -7.80
N LEU A 45 -1.79 -2.62 -8.68
CA LEU A 45 -0.74 -3.16 -9.53
C LEU A 45 -0.20 -2.10 -10.49
N LEU A 46 -1.10 -1.33 -11.15
CA LEU A 46 -0.69 -0.21 -11.99
C LEU A 46 0.01 0.89 -11.19
N PHE A 47 -0.49 1.21 -9.99
CA PHE A 47 0.16 2.17 -9.11
C PHE A 47 1.57 1.73 -8.70
N ALA A 48 1.77 0.43 -8.41
CA ALA A 48 3.09 -0.12 -8.10
C ALA A 48 4.08 0.02 -9.27
N GLN A 49 3.62 -0.21 -10.50
CA GLN A 49 4.43 0.04 -11.70
C GLN A 49 4.81 1.52 -11.81
N LEU A 50 3.85 2.44 -11.63
CA LEU A 50 4.13 3.88 -11.66
C LEU A 50 5.14 4.30 -10.59
N VAL A 51 5.07 3.73 -9.40
CA VAL A 51 6.02 3.98 -8.31
C VAL A 51 7.42 3.49 -8.68
N HIS A 52 7.53 2.31 -9.30
CA HIS A 52 8.79 1.78 -9.80
C HIS A 52 9.37 2.69 -10.88
N ASP A 53 8.57 3.06 -11.88
CA ASP A 53 8.98 3.91 -13.00
C ASP A 53 9.39 5.32 -12.52
N ALA A 54 8.76 5.83 -11.45
CA ALA A 54 9.12 7.09 -10.82
C ALA A 54 10.47 7.04 -10.06
N GLY A 55 11.10 5.86 -9.95
CA GLY A 55 12.44 5.70 -9.38
C GLY A 55 12.46 5.78 -7.86
N LEU A 56 11.37 5.41 -7.17
CA LEU A 56 11.42 5.33 -5.71
C LEU A 56 12.49 4.33 -5.25
N PRO A 57 13.26 4.65 -4.19
CA PRO A 57 14.28 3.73 -3.70
C PRO A 57 13.68 2.36 -3.35
N PRO A 58 14.39 1.25 -3.65
CA PRO A 58 13.91 -0.09 -3.32
C PRO A 58 13.52 -0.23 -1.85
N GLY A 59 12.36 -0.87 -1.60
CA GLY A 59 11.83 -1.09 -0.25
C GLY A 59 11.04 0.08 0.36
N VAL A 60 11.04 1.27 -0.25
CA VAL A 60 10.21 2.40 0.22
C VAL A 60 8.72 2.12 0.02
N PHE A 61 8.37 1.47 -1.10
CA PHE A 61 7.01 1.03 -1.38
C PHE A 61 7.01 -0.47 -1.68
N ASN A 62 6.09 -1.20 -1.05
CA ASN A 62 5.91 -2.63 -1.23
C ASN A 62 4.41 -2.91 -1.39
N LEU A 63 4.04 -3.83 -2.26
CA LEU A 63 2.66 -4.24 -2.50
C LEU A 63 2.50 -5.72 -2.14
N VAL A 64 1.49 -6.04 -1.34
CA VAL A 64 1.12 -7.43 -1.01
C VAL A 64 -0.37 -7.63 -1.30
N ASN A 65 -0.69 -8.65 -2.10
CA ASN A 65 -2.07 -9.04 -2.40
C ASN A 65 -2.54 -10.15 -1.46
N GLY A 66 -3.86 -10.22 -1.26
CA GLY A 66 -4.52 -11.27 -0.48
C GLY A 66 -5.86 -10.79 0.06
N SER A 67 -6.54 -11.61 0.86
CA SER A 67 -7.82 -11.23 1.43
C SER A 67 -7.66 -10.24 2.60
N GLY A 68 -8.72 -9.48 2.90
CA GLY A 68 -8.77 -8.64 4.10
C GLY A 68 -8.51 -9.42 5.40
N PRO A 69 -9.26 -10.51 5.69
CA PRO A 69 -9.08 -11.29 6.90
C PRO A 69 -7.70 -11.94 7.05
N GLU A 70 -7.13 -12.47 5.97
CA GLU A 70 -5.85 -13.19 6.03
C GLU A 70 -4.65 -12.24 6.05
N VAL A 71 -4.44 -11.50 4.97
CA VAL A 71 -3.25 -10.64 4.85
C VAL A 71 -3.44 -9.34 5.62
N GLY A 72 -4.61 -8.72 5.51
CA GLY A 72 -4.91 -7.51 6.28
C GLY A 72 -4.91 -7.77 7.78
N GLY A 73 -5.50 -8.89 8.23
CA GLY A 73 -5.48 -9.32 9.63
C GLY A 73 -4.06 -9.57 10.14
N ALA A 74 -3.24 -10.30 9.39
CA ALA A 74 -1.83 -10.54 9.75
C ALA A 74 -1.02 -9.24 9.83
N MET A 75 -1.20 -8.32 8.88
CA MET A 75 -0.55 -7.01 8.89
C MET A 75 -0.94 -6.17 10.11
N ALA A 76 -2.23 -6.16 10.48
CA ALA A 76 -2.73 -5.38 11.60
C ALA A 76 -2.25 -5.92 12.96
N ALA A 77 -1.93 -7.22 13.05
CA ALA A 77 -1.43 -7.86 14.25
C ALA A 77 0.11 -7.87 14.36
N HIS A 78 0.82 -7.37 13.35
CA HIS A 78 2.28 -7.32 13.36
C HIS A 78 2.79 -6.32 14.42
N PRO A 79 3.81 -6.69 15.22
CA PRO A 79 4.37 -5.81 16.26
C PRO A 79 5.03 -4.54 15.71
#